data_AF-A0A2X3IYE3-F1
#
_entry.id   AF-A0A2X3IYE3-F1
#
_cell.length_a   1.000
_cell.length_b   1.000
_cell.length_c   1.000
_cell.angle_alpha   90.00
_cell.angle_beta   90.00
_cell.angle_gamma   90.00
#
_symmetry.space_group_name_H-M   'P 1'
#
loop_
_entity.id
_entity.type
_entity.pdbx_description
1 polymer ?
#
loop_
_entity_poly.entity_id
_entity_poly.type
_entity_poly.pdbx_seq_one_letter_code
_entity_poly.pdbx_strand_id
1 'polypeptide(L)'
;MCNITSAPALKSELNQLGLIKALYDETNLRALVNLCARRLKRQYDSRDSQFLTLFLQYCLHQHHSGNAPVLTPQQREWSQMRPEFVVAQEIARHWKRRVMQPADIDEQHFLALLFQLLRIPDPINDDHEQDARLHNEIARMIERFRRQAGLSFSDEQGLSDQLYIHLAQALNRCQFNIGIDHSLPEEITRLYPRLMRTSREVLTDFEQHYGIQFSDAETGLVAVIFGAWLMQESDIQEKQVLLLTADDPELEQRIEQQLRELTLLPLNIKHLAVQQFQSQGAPREVVLVITPYATSLPLFSPPLIHATLPLGEHQQQRIKALLEA
;
A
#
# COMPACT_ATOMS: atom_id res chain seq x y z
N MET A 1 12.07 -0.85 -22.89
CA MET A 1 10.73 -1.39 -23.21
C MET A 1 10.95 -2.73 -23.92
N CYS A 2 10.78 -3.85 -23.21
CA CYS A 2 10.93 -5.18 -23.80
C CYS A 2 9.79 -5.42 -24.79
N ASN A 3 10.13 -5.82 -26.02
CA ASN A 3 9.20 -6.54 -26.88
C ASN A 3 8.71 -7.74 -26.10
N ILE A 4 7.43 -7.77 -25.74
CA ILE A 4 6.81 -8.96 -25.17
C ILE A 4 6.78 -9.99 -26.30
N THR A 5 7.84 -10.81 -26.38
CA THR A 5 7.86 -11.99 -27.21
C THR A 5 6.73 -12.89 -26.73
N SER A 6 5.77 -13.14 -27.61
CA SER A 6 4.69 -14.07 -27.33
C SER A 6 5.27 -15.44 -26.93
N ALA A 7 4.55 -16.22 -26.10
CA ALA A 7 5.00 -17.55 -25.67
C ALA A 7 5.50 -18.48 -26.82
N PRO A 8 4.92 -18.48 -28.04
CA PRO A 8 5.46 -19.25 -29.16
C PRO A 8 6.80 -18.70 -29.68
N ALA A 9 7.01 -17.38 -29.68
CA ALA A 9 8.25 -16.76 -30.15
C ALA A 9 9.43 -17.13 -29.24
N LEU A 10 9.24 -17.05 -27.92
CA LEU A 10 10.28 -17.40 -26.95
C LEU A 10 10.67 -18.88 -27.01
N LYS A 11 9.70 -19.79 -27.18
CA LYS A 11 9.97 -21.22 -27.40
C LYS A 11 10.77 -21.47 -28.69
N SER A 12 10.51 -20.70 -29.76
CA SER A 12 11.26 -20.79 -31.01
C SER A 12 12.70 -20.32 -30.83
N GLU A 13 12.91 -19.19 -30.14
CA GLU A 13 14.24 -18.65 -29.82
C GLU A 13 15.06 -19.64 -28.99
N LEU A 14 14.49 -20.20 -27.92
CA LEU A 14 15.18 -21.21 -27.09
C LEU A 14 15.58 -22.46 -27.89
N ASN A 15 14.77 -22.86 -28.87
CA ASN A 15 15.09 -23.97 -29.77
C ASN A 15 16.23 -23.62 -30.73
N GLN A 16 16.26 -22.39 -31.27
CA GLN A 16 17.34 -21.91 -32.13
C GLN A 16 18.69 -21.82 -31.39
N LEU A 17 18.66 -21.53 -30.08
CA LEU A 17 19.84 -21.53 -29.21
C LEU A 17 20.37 -22.94 -28.87
N GLY A 18 19.71 -24.00 -29.33
CA GLY A 18 20.16 -25.39 -29.13
C GLY A 18 20.02 -25.89 -27.69
N LEU A 19 19.17 -25.24 -26.88
CA LEU A 19 18.94 -25.64 -25.50
C LEU A 19 18.15 -26.96 -25.43
N ILE A 20 18.38 -27.74 -24.36
CA ILE A 20 17.69 -29.01 -24.15
C ILE A 20 16.19 -28.74 -23.96
N LYS A 21 15.34 -29.29 -24.85
CA LYS A 21 13.88 -29.11 -24.81
C LYS A 21 13.25 -29.38 -23.43
N ALA A 22 13.80 -30.33 -22.68
CA ALA A 22 13.38 -30.68 -21.32
C ALA A 22 13.46 -29.52 -20.30
N LEU A 23 14.19 -28.44 -20.61
CA LEU A 23 14.32 -27.26 -19.76
C LEU A 23 13.20 -26.23 -19.98
N TYR A 24 12.54 -26.24 -21.15
CA TYR A 24 11.59 -25.19 -21.53
C TYR A 24 10.26 -25.71 -22.08
N ASP A 25 10.08 -27.04 -22.20
CA ASP A 25 8.77 -27.57 -22.52
C ASP A 25 7.77 -27.35 -21.38
N GLU A 26 6.52 -27.18 -21.77
CA GLU A 26 5.46 -26.76 -20.88
C GLU A 26 5.12 -27.79 -19.79
N THR A 27 5.25 -29.08 -20.11
CA THR A 27 4.96 -30.17 -19.16
C THR A 27 6.00 -30.19 -18.05
N ASN A 28 7.29 -30.12 -18.39
CA ASN A 28 8.37 -30.10 -17.40
C ASN A 28 8.38 -28.81 -16.58
N LEU A 29 8.13 -27.66 -17.20
CA LEU A 29 8.03 -26.40 -16.46
C LEU A 29 6.84 -26.38 -15.49
N ARG A 30 5.67 -26.90 -15.89
CA ARG A 30 4.54 -27.07 -14.96
C ARG A 30 4.88 -28.02 -13.81
N ALA A 31 5.57 -29.13 -14.09
CA ALA A 31 6.01 -30.05 -13.05
C ALA A 31 7.00 -29.38 -12.08
N LEU A 32 7.90 -28.54 -12.60
CA LEU A 32 8.83 -27.75 -11.81
C LEU A 32 8.09 -26.72 -10.94
N VAL A 33 7.15 -25.97 -11.50
CA VAL A 33 6.32 -25.01 -10.76
C VAL A 33 5.55 -25.72 -9.64
N ASN A 34 4.94 -26.88 -9.91
CA ASN A 34 4.24 -27.69 -8.90
C ASN A 34 5.17 -28.25 -7.82
N LEU A 35 6.43 -28.58 -8.17
CA LEU A 35 7.44 -28.96 -7.18
C LEU A 35 7.79 -27.78 -6.28
N CYS A 36 8.00 -26.59 -6.86
CA CYS A 36 8.28 -25.35 -6.13
C CYS A 36 7.13 -25.00 -5.19
N ALA A 37 5.89 -25.07 -5.69
CA ALA A 37 4.67 -24.83 -4.91
C ALA A 37 4.60 -25.72 -3.67
N ARG A 38 4.83 -27.04 -3.82
CA ARG A 38 4.84 -27.99 -2.70
C ARG A 38 5.94 -27.70 -1.68
N ARG A 39 7.14 -27.34 -2.14
CA ARG A 39 8.26 -26.99 -1.25
C ARG A 39 8.00 -25.71 -0.46
N LEU A 40 7.34 -24.74 -1.08
CA LEU A 40 6.94 -23.48 -0.43
C LEU A 40 5.62 -23.62 0.34
N LYS A 41 4.97 -24.79 0.32
CA LYS A 41 3.61 -25.01 0.87
C LYS A 41 2.57 -24.03 0.32
N ARG A 42 2.66 -23.69 -0.98
CA ARG A 42 1.78 -22.73 -1.66
C ARG A 42 0.91 -23.41 -2.72
N GLN A 43 -0.16 -22.72 -3.10
CA GLN A 43 -0.96 -23.04 -4.27
C GLN A 43 -0.86 -21.87 -5.26
N TYR A 44 -0.70 -22.19 -6.54
CA TYR A 44 -0.71 -21.21 -7.63
C TYR A 44 -1.97 -21.42 -8.46
N ASP A 45 -2.65 -20.34 -8.81
CA ASP A 45 -3.76 -20.40 -9.76
C ASP A 45 -3.24 -20.71 -11.19
N SER A 46 -4.16 -20.87 -12.14
CA SER A 46 -3.80 -21.18 -13.53
C SER A 46 -3.00 -20.06 -14.18
N ARG A 47 -3.27 -18.80 -13.81
CA ARG A 47 -2.62 -17.60 -14.34
C ARG A 47 -1.19 -17.48 -13.80
N ASP A 48 -0.99 -17.65 -12.50
CA ASP A 48 0.32 -17.61 -11.86
C ASP A 48 1.20 -18.76 -12.36
N SER A 49 0.63 -19.95 -12.52
CA SER A 49 1.32 -21.10 -13.09
C SER A 49 1.76 -20.86 -14.53
N GLN A 50 0.90 -20.23 -15.35
CA GLN A 50 1.22 -19.85 -16.72
C GLN A 50 2.29 -18.76 -16.76
N PHE A 51 2.17 -17.75 -15.90
CA PHE A 51 3.14 -16.67 -15.77
C PHE A 51 4.52 -17.21 -15.38
N LEU A 52 4.62 -18.02 -14.32
CA LEU A 52 5.86 -18.67 -13.90
C LEU A 52 6.49 -19.50 -15.02
N THR A 53 5.66 -20.27 -15.74
CA THR A 53 6.13 -21.09 -16.88
C THR A 53 6.75 -20.23 -17.98
N LEU A 54 6.10 -19.12 -18.35
CA LEU A 54 6.63 -18.18 -19.34
C LEU A 54 7.89 -17.48 -18.82
N PHE A 55 7.88 -17.04 -17.57
CA PHE A 55 8.96 -16.26 -16.99
C PHE A 55 10.22 -17.10 -16.78
N LEU A 56 10.08 -18.39 -16.44
CA LEU A 56 11.21 -19.32 -16.38
C LEU A 56 11.86 -19.55 -17.75
N GLN A 57 11.07 -19.58 -18.84
CA GLN A 57 11.61 -19.62 -20.20
C GLN A 57 12.41 -18.36 -20.51
N TYR A 58 11.89 -17.20 -20.08
CA TYR A 58 12.56 -15.92 -20.26
C TYR A 58 13.87 -15.87 -19.47
N CYS A 59 13.87 -16.27 -18.21
CA CYS A 59 15.09 -16.38 -17.40
C CYS A 59 16.11 -17.32 -18.02
N LEU A 60 15.69 -18.46 -18.57
CA LEU A 60 16.58 -19.39 -19.26
C LEU A 60 17.20 -18.77 -20.53
N HIS A 61 16.41 -18.02 -21.30
CA HIS A 61 16.89 -17.28 -22.46
C HIS A 61 17.94 -16.24 -22.06
N GLN A 62 17.67 -15.47 -21.00
CA GLN A 62 18.59 -14.44 -20.52
C GLN A 62 19.89 -15.02 -19.95
N HIS A 63 19.79 -16.12 -19.20
CA HIS A 63 20.93 -16.89 -18.73
C HIS A 63 21.84 -17.32 -19.90
N HIS A 64 21.27 -17.88 -20.98
CA HIS A 64 22.05 -18.26 -22.16
C HIS A 64 22.68 -17.05 -22.89
N SER A 65 22.05 -15.88 -22.79
CA SER A 65 22.54 -14.65 -23.39
C SER A 65 23.60 -13.94 -22.54
N GLY A 66 23.91 -14.45 -21.34
CA GLY A 66 24.81 -13.80 -20.37
C GLY A 66 24.22 -12.52 -19.76
N ASN A 67 22.91 -12.30 -19.90
CA ASN A 67 22.23 -11.13 -19.38
C ASN A 67 21.71 -11.44 -17.97
N ALA A 68 22.48 -11.07 -16.95
CA ALA A 68 22.07 -11.22 -15.57
C ALA A 68 21.48 -9.92 -15.00
N PRO A 69 20.48 -10.01 -14.10
CA PRO A 69 20.09 -8.85 -13.30
C PRO A 69 21.26 -8.44 -12.41
N VAL A 70 21.40 -7.14 -12.13
CA VAL A 70 22.41 -6.63 -11.20
C VAL A 70 21.72 -6.23 -9.91
N LEU A 71 21.98 -6.96 -8.84
CA LEU A 71 21.38 -6.72 -7.53
C LEU A 71 22.38 -6.11 -6.55
N THR A 72 21.88 -5.26 -5.67
CA THR A 72 22.69 -4.67 -4.59
C THR A 72 22.98 -5.71 -3.50
N PRO A 73 24.02 -5.53 -2.67
CA PRO A 73 24.27 -6.41 -1.53
C PRO A 73 23.05 -6.57 -0.60
N GLN A 74 22.33 -5.48 -0.35
CA GLN A 74 21.11 -5.49 0.48
C GLN A 74 19.99 -6.35 -0.14
N GLN A 75 19.80 -6.27 -1.46
CA GLN A 75 18.82 -7.10 -2.17
C GLN A 75 19.17 -8.59 -2.13
N ARG A 76 20.46 -8.92 -2.22
CA ARG A 76 20.94 -10.30 -2.10
C ARG A 76 20.69 -10.86 -0.70
N GLU A 77 21.03 -10.07 0.32
CA GLU A 77 20.83 -10.43 1.73
C GLU A 77 19.34 -10.61 2.03
N TRP A 78 18.48 -9.68 1.58
CA TRP A 78 17.02 -9.80 1.69
C TRP A 78 16.50 -11.10 1.09
N SER A 79 16.90 -11.40 -0.14
CA SER A 79 16.48 -12.60 -0.85
C SER A 79 16.93 -13.86 -0.12
N GLN A 80 18.16 -13.90 0.40
CA GLN A 80 18.73 -15.05 1.13
C GLN A 80 17.99 -15.39 2.42
N MET A 81 17.37 -14.41 3.08
CA MET A 81 16.61 -14.62 4.31
C MET A 81 15.24 -15.27 4.09
N ARG A 82 14.85 -15.55 2.84
CA ARG A 82 13.52 -16.02 2.47
C ARG A 82 13.53 -17.48 1.98
N PRO A 83 12.49 -18.28 2.27
CA PRO A 83 12.43 -19.69 1.86
C PRO A 83 12.46 -19.88 0.34
N GLU A 84 11.99 -18.90 -0.42
CA GLU A 84 12.02 -18.86 -1.90
C GLU A 84 13.43 -18.97 -2.46
N PHE A 85 14.45 -18.48 -1.74
CA PHE A 85 15.83 -18.57 -2.20
C PHE A 85 16.34 -20.00 -2.26
N VAL A 86 15.92 -20.86 -1.33
CA VAL A 86 16.27 -22.29 -1.36
C VAL A 86 15.74 -22.96 -2.62
N VAL A 87 14.49 -22.64 -3.01
CA VAL A 87 13.87 -23.17 -4.22
C VAL A 87 14.56 -22.62 -5.48
N ALA A 88 14.88 -21.32 -5.49
CA ALA A 88 15.60 -20.71 -6.60
C ALA A 88 16.99 -21.32 -6.82
N GLN A 89 17.72 -21.63 -5.75
CA GLN A 89 19.01 -22.34 -5.84
C GLN A 89 18.88 -23.70 -6.50
N GLU A 90 17.79 -24.43 -6.30
CA GLU A 90 17.60 -25.73 -6.92
C GLU A 90 17.33 -25.63 -8.42
N ILE A 91 16.54 -24.64 -8.84
CA ILE A 91 16.33 -24.32 -10.24
C ILE A 91 17.67 -23.98 -10.90
N ALA A 92 18.44 -23.07 -10.29
CA ALA A 92 19.75 -22.66 -10.78
C ALA A 92 20.74 -23.84 -10.87
N ARG A 93 20.78 -24.72 -9.86
CA ARG A 93 21.59 -25.95 -9.90
C ARG A 93 21.17 -26.89 -11.02
N HIS A 94 19.87 -27.00 -11.31
CA HIS A 94 19.36 -27.82 -12.40
C HIS A 94 19.80 -27.28 -13.77
N TRP A 95 19.72 -25.96 -13.97
CA TRP A 95 20.17 -25.30 -15.19
C TRP A 95 21.69 -25.40 -15.37
N LYS A 96 22.48 -25.14 -14.32
CA LYS A 96 23.95 -25.23 -14.36
C LYS A 96 24.47 -26.60 -14.80
N ARG A 97 23.74 -27.69 -14.52
CA ARG A 97 24.12 -29.05 -14.97
C ARG A 97 23.86 -29.31 -16.46
N ARG A 98 23.03 -28.49 -17.10
CA ARG A 98 22.47 -28.73 -18.44
C ARG A 98 22.77 -27.61 -19.43
N VAL A 99 23.23 -26.45 -18.95
CA VAL A 99 23.65 -25.30 -19.74
C VAL A 99 25.16 -25.12 -19.55
N MET A 100 25.91 -24.87 -20.62
CA MET A 100 27.37 -24.77 -20.58
C MET A 100 27.89 -23.46 -19.95
N GLN A 101 27.07 -22.42 -19.87
CA GLN A 101 27.47 -21.13 -19.32
C GLN A 101 27.36 -21.12 -17.77
N PRO A 102 28.31 -20.47 -17.07
CA PRO A 102 28.19 -20.27 -15.63
C PRO A 102 27.02 -19.33 -15.34
N ALA A 103 26.12 -19.75 -14.44
CA ALA A 103 25.04 -18.89 -13.96
C ALA A 103 25.60 -17.75 -13.10
N ASP A 104 25.13 -16.54 -13.36
CA ASP A 104 25.40 -15.40 -12.49
C ASP A 104 24.76 -15.63 -11.12
N ILE A 105 25.40 -15.11 -10.07
CA ILE A 105 24.91 -15.25 -8.70
C ILE A 105 23.55 -14.57 -8.50
N ASP A 106 23.24 -13.53 -9.26
CA ASP A 106 22.01 -12.74 -9.14
C ASP A 106 20.80 -13.40 -9.84
N GLU A 107 21.00 -14.38 -10.71
CA GLU A 107 19.90 -15.12 -11.35
C GLU A 107 19.03 -15.86 -10.32
N GLN A 108 19.66 -16.54 -9.36
CA GLN A 108 18.93 -17.24 -8.27
C GLN A 108 18.23 -16.24 -7.34
N HIS A 109 18.80 -15.06 -7.12
CA HIS A 109 18.16 -14.02 -6.30
C HIS A 109 16.92 -13.46 -6.99
N PHE A 110 17.01 -13.26 -8.31
CA PHE A 110 15.89 -12.84 -9.13
C PHE A 110 14.79 -13.89 -9.24
N LEU A 111 15.14 -15.17 -9.38
CA LEU A 111 14.18 -16.27 -9.30
C LEU A 111 13.49 -16.31 -7.94
N ALA A 112 14.22 -16.07 -6.84
CA ALA A 112 13.62 -16.01 -5.51
C ALA A 112 12.63 -14.84 -5.39
N LEU A 113 12.99 -13.66 -5.91
CA LEU A 113 12.11 -12.49 -5.97
C LEU A 113 10.80 -12.81 -6.73
N LEU A 114 10.88 -13.53 -7.85
CA LEU A 114 9.70 -13.93 -8.62
C LEU A 114 8.69 -14.70 -7.77
N PHE A 115 9.15 -15.68 -7.00
CA PHE A 115 8.29 -16.43 -6.09
C PHE A 115 7.80 -15.60 -4.88
N GLN A 116 8.60 -14.63 -4.42
CA GLN A 116 8.21 -13.71 -3.35
C GLN A 116 7.09 -12.75 -3.80
N LEU A 117 7.14 -12.27 -5.03
CA LEU A 117 6.12 -11.37 -5.58
C LEU A 117 4.77 -12.07 -5.84
N LEU A 118 4.79 -13.38 -6.07
CA LEU A 118 3.58 -14.21 -6.23
C LEU A 118 3.09 -14.81 -4.91
N ARG A 119 3.75 -14.51 -3.79
CA ARG A 119 3.29 -14.93 -2.48
C ARG A 119 1.98 -14.20 -2.15
N ILE A 120 0.96 -14.98 -1.79
CA ILE A 120 -0.21 -14.49 -1.06
C ILE A 120 0.11 -14.67 0.43
N PRO A 121 0.33 -13.60 1.20
CA PRO A 121 0.59 -13.71 2.64
C PRO A 121 -0.64 -14.23 3.37
N ASP A 122 -0.41 -15.01 4.42
CA ASP A 122 -1.44 -15.59 5.28
C ASP A 122 -1.09 -15.29 6.75
N PRO A 123 -1.76 -14.32 7.39
CA PRO A 123 -1.49 -13.93 8.78
C PRO A 123 -1.61 -15.08 9.80
N ILE A 124 -2.33 -16.15 9.46
CA ILE A 124 -2.60 -17.26 10.37
C ILE A 124 -1.55 -18.35 10.20
N ASN A 125 -1.17 -18.66 8.96
CA ASN A 125 -0.36 -19.83 8.65
C ASN A 125 1.12 -19.52 8.37
N ASP A 126 1.48 -18.26 8.15
CA ASP A 126 2.87 -17.85 7.93
C ASP A 126 3.70 -17.93 9.22
N ASP A 127 4.67 -18.84 9.26
CA ASP A 127 5.44 -19.18 10.47
C ASP A 127 6.95 -18.92 10.35
N HIS A 128 7.40 -18.28 9.27
CA HIS A 128 8.82 -18.00 9.05
C HIS A 128 9.33 -16.90 9.98
N GLU A 129 10.61 -16.93 10.36
CA GLU A 129 11.21 -15.93 11.27
C GLU A 129 11.00 -14.49 10.79
N GLN A 130 11.14 -14.27 9.48
CA GLN A 130 10.93 -12.96 8.86
C GLN A 130 9.47 -12.49 8.92
N ASP A 131 8.52 -13.41 8.96
CA ASP A 131 7.09 -13.09 9.06
C ASP A 131 6.74 -12.73 10.52
N ALA A 132 7.30 -13.46 11.50
CA ALA A 132 7.21 -13.09 12.91
C ALA A 132 7.85 -11.72 13.22
N ARG A 133 8.99 -11.40 12.60
CA ARG A 133 9.60 -10.05 12.67
C ARG A 133 8.67 -8.98 12.11
N LEU A 134 8.03 -9.24 10.97
CA LEU A 134 7.06 -8.33 10.37
C LEU A 134 5.86 -8.08 11.28
N HIS A 135 5.26 -9.11 11.87
CA HIS A 135 4.17 -8.95 12.83
C HIS A 135 4.56 -8.07 14.03
N ASN A 136 5.77 -8.26 14.57
CA ASN A 136 6.27 -7.44 15.68
C ASN A 136 6.40 -5.95 15.31
N GLU A 137 6.92 -5.65 14.12
CA GLU A 137 7.04 -4.27 13.65
C GLU A 137 5.68 -3.64 13.31
N ILE A 138 4.72 -4.43 12.81
CA ILE A 138 3.33 -4.00 12.62
C ILE A 138 2.68 -3.65 13.95
N ALA A 139 2.80 -4.49 14.97
CA ALA A 139 2.25 -4.22 16.30
C ALA A 139 2.81 -2.92 16.90
N ARG A 140 4.12 -2.68 16.74
CA ARG A 140 4.76 -1.42 17.15
C ARG A 140 4.23 -0.21 16.37
N MET A 141 4.04 -0.37 15.06
CA MET A 141 3.49 0.68 14.19
C MET A 141 2.04 1.03 14.58
N ILE A 142 1.19 0.04 14.83
CA ILE A 142 -0.19 0.24 15.30
C ILE A 142 -0.20 0.98 16.63
N GLU A 143 0.65 0.57 17.60
CA GLU A 143 0.73 1.24 18.90
C GLU A 143 1.17 2.70 18.79
N ARG A 144 2.15 2.99 17.91
CA ARG A 144 2.56 4.38 17.62
C ARG A 144 1.42 5.18 16.99
N PHE A 145 0.71 4.59 16.03
CA PHE A 145 -0.44 5.23 15.40
C PHE A 145 -1.51 5.57 16.42
N ARG A 146 -1.86 4.62 17.30
CA ARG A 146 -2.83 4.79 18.38
C ARG A 146 -2.49 5.97 19.28
N ARG A 147 -1.21 6.07 19.69
CA ARG A 147 -0.72 7.17 20.54
C ARG A 147 -0.79 8.54 19.85
N GLN A 148 -0.46 8.61 18.57
CA GLN A 148 -0.52 9.87 17.80
C GLN A 148 -1.96 10.28 17.43
N ALA A 149 -2.80 9.29 17.10
CA ALA A 149 -4.19 9.49 16.75
C ALA A 149 -5.04 9.90 17.96
N GLY A 150 -4.75 9.31 19.13
CA GLY A 150 -5.61 9.41 20.31
C GLY A 150 -6.93 8.65 20.14
N LEU A 151 -6.96 7.67 19.23
CA LEU A 151 -8.11 6.82 18.90
C LEU A 151 -7.76 5.36 19.15
N SER A 152 -8.75 4.53 19.50
CA SER A 152 -8.61 3.08 19.61
C SER A 152 -9.19 2.37 18.39
N PHE A 153 -8.67 1.19 18.07
CA PHE A 153 -9.26 0.28 17.09
C PHE A 153 -10.12 -0.75 17.82
N SER A 154 -11.29 -1.05 17.27
CA SER A 154 -12.18 -2.10 17.81
C SER A 154 -11.67 -3.51 17.48
N ASP A 155 -11.24 -3.71 16.24
CA ASP A 155 -10.63 -4.95 15.75
C ASP A 155 -9.14 -4.74 15.43
N GLU A 156 -8.31 -4.68 16.47
CA GLU A 156 -6.86 -4.53 16.31
C GLU A 156 -6.22 -5.76 15.63
N GLN A 157 -6.78 -6.95 15.83
CA GLN A 157 -6.27 -8.17 15.19
C GLN A 157 -6.51 -8.12 13.68
N GLY A 158 -7.72 -7.80 13.23
CA GLY A 158 -8.01 -7.63 11.81
C GLY A 158 -7.18 -6.53 11.16
N LEU A 159 -6.90 -5.44 11.88
CA LEU A 159 -6.01 -4.37 11.39
C LEU A 159 -4.58 -4.91 11.19
N SER A 160 -4.07 -5.61 12.20
CA SER A 160 -2.74 -6.24 12.14
C SER A 160 -2.63 -7.22 10.97
N ASP A 161 -3.65 -8.05 10.76
CA ASP A 161 -3.71 -9.04 9.69
C ASP A 161 -3.74 -8.36 8.32
N GLN A 162 -4.55 -7.31 8.14
CA GLN A 162 -4.63 -6.58 6.87
C GLN A 162 -3.34 -5.83 6.56
N LEU A 163 -2.73 -5.20 7.57
CA LEU A 163 -1.42 -4.55 7.43
C LEU A 163 -0.34 -5.58 7.10
N TYR A 164 -0.39 -6.77 7.68
CA TYR A 164 0.55 -7.85 7.35
C TYR A 164 0.44 -8.27 5.90
N ILE A 165 -0.78 -8.52 5.41
CA ILE A 165 -1.03 -8.88 4.01
C ILE A 165 -0.44 -7.83 3.06
N HIS A 166 -0.70 -6.55 3.33
CA HIS A 166 -0.20 -5.46 2.49
C HIS A 166 1.33 -5.30 2.58
N LEU A 167 1.87 -5.16 3.80
CA LEU A 167 3.28 -4.84 4.02
C LEU A 167 4.21 -5.99 3.65
N ALA A 168 3.80 -7.25 3.81
CA ALA A 168 4.58 -8.41 3.38
C ALA A 168 4.87 -8.36 1.87
N GLN A 169 3.92 -7.87 1.07
CA GLN A 169 4.10 -7.67 -0.36
C GLN A 169 4.83 -6.35 -0.68
N ALA A 170 4.47 -5.26 0.01
CA ALA A 170 5.08 -3.94 -0.20
C ALA A 170 6.58 -3.92 0.10
N LEU A 171 7.02 -4.64 1.13
CA LEU A 171 8.45 -4.79 1.46
C LEU A 171 9.25 -5.37 0.30
N ASN A 172 8.76 -6.43 -0.34
CA ASN A 172 9.43 -7.02 -1.50
C ASN A 172 9.48 -6.04 -2.68
N ARG A 173 8.42 -5.25 -2.90
CA ARG A 173 8.43 -4.23 -3.95
C ARG A 173 9.46 -3.13 -3.66
N CYS A 174 9.45 -2.58 -2.44
CA CYS A 174 10.32 -1.48 -2.03
C CYS A 174 11.80 -1.89 -2.04
N GLN A 175 12.12 -3.08 -1.52
CA GLN A 175 13.50 -3.57 -1.48
C GLN A 175 14.12 -3.71 -2.88
N PHE A 176 13.29 -3.98 -3.89
CA PHE A 176 13.70 -4.17 -5.28
C PHE A 176 13.35 -2.98 -6.20
N ASN A 177 12.93 -1.84 -5.63
CA ASN A 177 12.55 -0.63 -6.37
C ASN A 177 11.47 -0.88 -7.44
N ILE A 178 10.48 -1.73 -7.12
CA ILE A 178 9.32 -2.01 -7.97
C ILE A 178 8.21 -1.03 -7.57
N GLY A 179 7.85 -0.13 -8.48
CA GLY A 179 6.78 0.84 -8.25
C GLY A 179 5.37 0.23 -8.35
N ILE A 180 4.40 0.93 -7.78
CA ILE A 180 2.96 0.70 -7.96
C ILE A 180 2.30 1.92 -8.59
N ASP A 181 1.05 1.79 -9.04
CA ASP A 181 0.30 2.91 -9.62
C ASP A 181 0.11 4.07 -8.60
N HIS A 182 0.22 5.30 -9.09
CA HIS A 182 0.18 6.54 -8.32
C HIS A 182 -1.21 7.21 -8.31
N SER A 183 -2.27 6.51 -8.70
CA SER A 183 -3.61 7.09 -8.83
C SER A 183 -4.33 7.37 -7.50
N LEU A 184 -4.01 6.65 -6.43
CA LEU A 184 -4.68 6.77 -5.11
C LEU A 184 -4.19 7.91 -4.19
N PRO A 185 -2.89 8.27 -4.13
CA PRO A 185 -2.37 9.22 -3.13
C PRO A 185 -2.93 10.63 -3.18
N GLU A 186 -3.25 11.15 -4.37
CA GLU A 186 -3.64 12.55 -4.52
C GLU A 186 -4.96 12.84 -3.81
N GLU A 187 -5.95 11.96 -3.98
CA GLU A 187 -7.26 12.11 -3.36
C GLU A 187 -7.19 11.90 -1.84
N ILE A 188 -6.44 10.89 -1.38
CA ILE A 188 -6.29 10.63 0.05
C ILE A 188 -5.54 11.76 0.75
N THR A 189 -4.49 12.31 0.13
CA THR A 189 -3.75 13.46 0.66
C THR A 189 -4.61 14.71 0.76
N ARG A 190 -5.52 14.92 -0.21
CA ARG A 190 -6.44 16.06 -0.19
C ARG A 190 -7.55 15.89 0.84
N LEU A 191 -8.18 14.72 0.89
CA LEU A 191 -9.38 14.49 1.71
C LEU A 191 -9.05 14.14 3.17
N TYR A 192 -7.90 13.50 3.41
CA TYR A 192 -7.46 12.96 4.71
C TYR A 192 -6.00 13.34 5.02
N PRO A 193 -5.64 14.63 5.03
CA PRO A 193 -4.25 15.08 5.16
C PRO A 193 -3.62 14.65 6.50
N ARG A 194 -4.37 14.72 7.60
CA ARG A 194 -3.90 14.24 8.91
C ARG A 194 -3.63 12.74 8.92
N LEU A 195 -4.50 11.94 8.29
CA LEU A 195 -4.34 10.48 8.22
C LEU A 195 -3.09 10.10 7.43
N MET A 196 -2.85 10.76 6.30
CA MET A 196 -1.63 10.59 5.52
C MET A 196 -0.38 10.96 6.31
N ARG A 197 -0.40 12.11 6.98
CA ARG A 197 0.73 12.58 7.77
C ARG A 197 1.04 11.64 8.94
N THR A 198 0.04 11.26 9.72
CA THR A 198 0.20 10.29 10.82
C THR A 198 0.70 8.95 10.31
N SER A 199 0.16 8.44 9.19
CA SER A 199 0.62 7.17 8.59
C SER A 199 2.08 7.24 8.17
N ARG A 200 2.52 8.34 7.56
CA ARG A 200 3.92 8.56 7.19
C ARG A 200 4.84 8.63 8.42
N GLU A 201 4.40 9.33 9.46
CA GLU A 201 5.16 9.46 10.71
C GLU A 201 5.39 8.09 11.37
N VAL A 202 4.36 7.23 11.45
CA VAL A 202 4.52 5.90 12.09
C VAL A 202 5.31 4.90 11.25
N LEU A 203 5.36 5.10 9.94
CA LEU A 203 6.16 4.30 9.01
C LEU A 203 7.65 4.63 9.08
N THR A 204 8.05 5.80 9.61
CA THR A 204 9.46 6.22 9.62
C THR A 204 10.37 5.20 10.32
N ASP A 205 9.98 4.71 11.50
CA ASP A 205 10.76 3.68 12.22
C ASP A 205 10.74 2.34 11.47
N PHE A 206 9.63 2.02 10.79
CA PHE A 206 9.49 0.80 10.02
C PHE A 206 10.42 0.82 8.79
N GLU A 207 10.44 1.94 8.07
CA GLU A 207 11.36 2.20 6.96
C GLU A 207 12.83 2.08 7.39
N GLN A 208 13.18 2.66 8.54
CA GLN A 208 14.52 2.54 9.12
C GLN A 208 14.87 1.10 9.48
N HIS A 209 13.93 0.35 10.07
CA HIS A 209 14.14 -1.05 10.43
C HIS A 209 14.50 -1.92 9.22
N TYR A 210 13.83 -1.71 8.10
CA TYR A 210 14.01 -2.49 6.87
C TYR A 210 15.00 -1.86 5.87
N GLY A 211 15.47 -0.65 6.12
CA GLY A 211 16.37 0.07 5.22
C GLY A 211 15.71 0.38 3.87
N ILE A 212 14.43 0.74 3.87
CA ILE A 212 13.64 1.08 2.68
C ILE A 212 13.03 2.47 2.81
N GLN A 213 12.43 2.96 1.73
CA GLN A 213 11.54 4.12 1.73
C GLN A 213 10.26 3.76 0.99
N PHE A 214 9.12 3.96 1.63
CA PHE A 214 7.82 3.85 0.99
C PHE A 214 7.56 5.06 0.12
N SER A 215 6.99 4.81 -1.06
CA SER A 215 6.47 5.87 -1.89
C SER A 215 5.18 6.45 -1.29
N ASP A 216 4.73 7.59 -1.82
CA ASP A 216 3.43 8.16 -1.45
C ASP A 216 2.27 7.20 -1.78
N ALA A 217 2.43 6.34 -2.80
CA ALA A 217 1.47 5.30 -3.15
C ALA A 217 1.34 4.23 -2.07
N GLU A 218 2.47 3.68 -1.60
CA GLU A 218 2.46 2.67 -0.53
C GLU A 218 2.00 3.29 0.80
N THR A 219 2.46 4.51 1.11
CA THR A 219 1.98 5.26 2.29
C THR A 219 0.47 5.51 2.23
N GLY A 220 -0.06 5.83 1.05
CA GLY A 220 -1.49 6.01 0.82
C GLY A 220 -2.29 4.73 1.06
N LEU A 221 -1.78 3.57 0.63
CA LEU A 221 -2.43 2.29 0.89
C LEU A 221 -2.44 1.95 2.39
N VAL A 222 -1.34 2.18 3.11
CA VAL A 222 -1.30 2.03 4.57
C VAL A 222 -2.29 2.97 5.25
N ALA A 223 -2.38 4.22 4.80
CA ALA A 223 -3.34 5.20 5.31
C ALA A 223 -4.79 4.75 5.07
N VAL A 224 -5.10 4.19 3.91
CA VAL A 224 -6.43 3.62 3.61
C VAL A 224 -6.76 2.47 4.55
N ILE A 225 -5.81 1.59 4.86
CA ILE A 225 -6.01 0.48 5.80
C ILE A 225 -6.31 1.03 7.20
N PHE A 226 -5.51 1.96 7.73
CA PHE A 226 -5.81 2.60 9.01
C PHE A 226 -7.16 3.29 9.01
N GLY A 227 -7.46 4.07 7.97
CA GLY A 227 -8.73 4.77 7.79
C GLY A 227 -9.93 3.81 7.82
N ALA A 228 -9.86 2.70 7.09
CA ALA A 228 -10.93 1.70 7.06
C ALA A 228 -11.23 1.14 8.45
N TRP A 229 -10.21 0.86 9.27
CA TRP A 229 -10.42 0.35 10.64
C TRP A 229 -10.86 1.42 11.63
N LEU A 230 -10.50 2.68 11.41
CA LEU A 230 -11.08 3.79 12.18
C LEU A 230 -12.58 3.97 11.89
N MET A 231 -13.05 3.55 10.71
CA MET A 231 -14.45 3.70 10.27
C MET A 231 -15.37 2.52 10.62
N GLN A 232 -14.83 1.31 10.91
CA GLN A 232 -15.63 0.08 11.03
C GLN A 232 -16.70 0.08 12.13
N GLU A 233 -16.47 0.74 13.26
CA GLU A 233 -17.45 0.81 14.38
C GLU A 233 -17.95 2.21 14.68
N SER A 234 -17.43 3.19 13.96
CA SER A 234 -17.88 4.54 14.17
C SER A 234 -19.31 4.63 13.62
N ASP A 235 -20.31 4.63 14.52
CA ASP A 235 -21.70 5.05 14.30
C ASP A 235 -21.79 6.54 13.87
N ILE A 236 -20.70 7.03 13.29
CA ILE A 236 -20.49 8.34 12.74
C ILE A 236 -21.22 8.31 11.41
N GLN A 237 -22.51 8.64 11.47
CA GLN A 237 -23.12 9.42 10.41
C GLN A 237 -22.07 10.43 9.96
N GLU A 238 -21.64 10.40 8.69
CA GLU A 238 -20.72 11.38 8.15
C GLU A 238 -21.21 12.78 8.56
N LYS A 239 -20.59 13.33 9.60
CA LYS A 239 -21.07 14.57 10.19
C LYS A 239 -20.89 15.66 9.15
N GLN A 240 -22.00 16.19 8.68
CA GLN A 240 -21.96 17.19 7.63
C GLN A 240 -21.59 18.53 8.25
N VAL A 241 -20.46 19.07 7.82
CA VAL A 241 -20.03 20.44 8.13
C VAL A 241 -20.41 21.32 6.96
N LEU A 242 -20.99 22.47 7.25
CA LEU A 242 -21.30 23.47 6.23
C LEU A 242 -20.25 24.57 6.28
N LEU A 243 -19.46 24.71 5.22
CA LEU A 243 -18.56 25.86 5.02
C LEU A 243 -19.29 26.93 4.21
N LEU A 244 -19.46 28.11 4.79
CA LEU A 244 -20.07 29.24 4.07
C LEU A 244 -19.06 29.90 3.14
N THR A 245 -19.49 30.13 1.90
CA THR A 245 -18.67 30.70 0.83
C THR A 245 -19.19 32.07 0.38
N ALA A 246 -18.29 32.90 -0.15
CA ALA A 246 -18.60 34.18 -0.79
C ALA A 246 -17.61 34.47 -1.93
N ASP A 247 -16.69 35.40 -1.75
CA ASP A 247 -15.83 35.97 -2.80
C ASP A 247 -14.33 35.67 -2.63
N ASP A 248 -13.93 34.90 -1.61
CA ASP A 248 -12.53 34.51 -1.35
C ASP A 248 -12.35 32.97 -1.35
N PRO A 249 -12.21 32.33 -2.53
CA PRO A 249 -12.06 30.89 -2.64
C PRO A 249 -10.74 30.37 -2.04
N GLU A 250 -9.68 31.19 -1.99
CA GLU A 250 -8.40 30.79 -1.40
C GLU A 250 -8.50 30.68 0.13
N LEU A 251 -9.17 31.65 0.77
CA LEU A 251 -9.47 31.60 2.20
C LEU A 251 -10.35 30.40 2.54
N GLU A 252 -11.39 30.16 1.75
CA GLU A 252 -12.31 29.02 1.91
C GLU A 252 -11.57 27.69 1.83
N GLN A 253 -10.70 27.51 0.83
CA GLN A 253 -9.89 26.31 0.68
C GLN A 253 -8.92 26.12 1.86
N ARG A 254 -8.30 27.20 2.35
CA ARG A 254 -7.40 27.14 3.52
C ARG A 254 -8.14 26.78 4.81
N ILE A 255 -9.36 27.28 5.00
CA ILE A 255 -10.21 26.88 6.13
C ILE A 255 -10.56 25.41 6.00
N GLU A 256 -11.03 24.97 4.83
CA GLU A 256 -11.33 23.56 4.57
C GLU A 256 -10.14 22.66 4.90
N GLN A 257 -8.93 23.02 4.45
CA GLN A 257 -7.72 22.26 4.75
C GLN A 257 -7.44 22.20 6.26
N GLN A 258 -7.57 23.31 6.99
CA GLN A 258 -7.40 23.31 8.45
C GLN A 258 -8.45 22.45 9.14
N LEU A 259 -9.70 22.43 8.66
CA LEU A 259 -10.75 21.57 9.22
C LEU A 259 -10.45 20.09 9.01
N ARG A 260 -9.99 19.72 7.81
CA ARG A 260 -9.57 18.34 7.51
C ARG A 260 -8.37 17.90 8.34
N GLU A 261 -7.50 18.82 8.75
CA GLU A 261 -6.40 18.54 9.69
C GLU A 261 -6.85 18.34 11.14
N LEU A 262 -8.10 18.66 11.51
CA LEU A 262 -8.57 18.47 12.89
C LEU A 262 -8.95 17.02 13.21
N THR A 263 -9.17 16.19 12.19
CA THR A 263 -9.67 14.81 12.36
C THR A 263 -8.93 13.83 11.45
N LEU A 264 -8.90 12.56 11.87
CA LEU A 264 -8.41 11.44 11.06
C LEU A 264 -9.53 10.81 10.21
N LEU A 265 -10.78 11.14 10.53
CA LEU A 265 -11.97 10.56 9.94
C LEU A 265 -12.47 11.38 8.76
N PRO A 266 -13.25 10.79 7.84
CA PRO A 266 -13.90 11.53 6.77
C PRO A 266 -14.75 12.67 7.29
N LEU A 267 -14.52 13.85 6.71
CA LEU A 267 -15.31 15.03 6.96
C LEU A 267 -16.06 15.40 5.69
N ASN A 268 -17.39 15.32 5.76
CA ASN A 268 -18.27 15.72 4.67
C ASN A 268 -18.53 17.22 4.77
N ILE A 269 -17.77 18.00 3.99
CA ILE A 269 -17.85 19.46 3.96
C ILE A 269 -18.71 19.87 2.76
N LYS A 270 -19.87 20.46 3.02
CA LYS A 270 -20.73 21.08 2.01
C LYS A 270 -20.45 22.57 1.94
N HIS A 271 -20.42 23.13 0.73
CA HIS A 271 -20.28 24.57 0.50
C HIS A 271 -21.63 25.20 0.25
N LEU A 272 -21.89 26.35 0.88
CA LEU A 272 -23.12 27.12 0.65
C LEU A 272 -22.83 28.61 0.70
N ALA A 273 -23.31 29.35 -0.29
CA ALA A 273 -23.12 30.80 -0.33
C ALA A 273 -23.79 31.47 0.88
N VAL A 274 -23.13 32.46 1.49
CA VAL A 274 -23.65 33.19 2.67
C VAL A 274 -25.06 33.75 2.42
N GLN A 275 -25.32 34.29 1.23
CA GLN A 275 -26.64 34.84 0.87
C GLN A 275 -27.73 33.75 0.84
N GLN A 276 -27.38 32.55 0.39
CA GLN A 276 -28.30 31.42 0.35
C GLN A 276 -28.55 30.88 1.76
N PHE A 277 -27.51 30.81 2.60
CA PHE A 277 -27.64 30.44 4.00
C PHE A 277 -28.56 31.39 4.77
N GLN A 278 -28.47 32.70 4.54
CA GLN A 278 -29.34 33.69 5.20
C GLN A 278 -30.81 33.55 4.82
N SER A 279 -31.11 33.12 3.59
CA SER A 279 -32.48 32.97 3.10
C SER A 279 -33.11 31.62 3.44
N GLN A 280 -32.32 30.54 3.41
CA GLN A 280 -32.82 29.15 3.51
C GLN A 280 -32.40 28.43 4.81
N GLY A 281 -31.40 28.95 5.53
CA GLY A 281 -30.81 28.29 6.69
C GLY A 281 -29.87 27.14 6.33
N ALA A 282 -29.41 26.41 7.34
CA ALA A 282 -28.61 25.20 7.15
C ALA A 282 -29.50 23.99 6.76
N PRO A 283 -29.02 23.07 5.90
CA PRO A 283 -29.64 21.76 5.73
C PRO A 283 -29.76 20.99 7.07
N ARG A 284 -30.79 20.15 7.20
CA ARG A 284 -31.10 19.44 8.46
C ARG A 284 -30.02 18.48 8.94
N GLU A 285 -29.21 17.98 8.02
CA GLU A 285 -28.14 17.00 8.27
C GLU A 285 -26.84 17.66 8.76
N VAL A 286 -26.75 19.00 8.71
CA VAL A 286 -25.56 19.74 9.12
C VAL A 286 -25.48 19.83 10.63
N VAL A 287 -24.35 19.40 11.19
CA VAL A 287 -24.08 19.45 12.64
C VAL A 287 -23.32 20.70 13.06
N LEU A 288 -22.65 21.37 12.12
CA LEU A 288 -21.76 22.50 12.38
C LEU A 288 -21.68 23.43 11.14
N VAL A 289 -21.84 24.74 11.36
CA VAL A 289 -21.63 25.77 10.33
C VAL A 289 -20.33 26.51 10.62
N ILE A 290 -19.49 26.67 9.61
CA ILE A 290 -18.21 27.38 9.68
C ILE A 290 -18.21 28.48 8.64
N THR A 291 -17.82 29.68 9.04
CA THR A 291 -17.84 30.85 8.14
C THR A 291 -16.69 31.81 8.44
N PRO A 292 -15.88 32.21 7.44
CA PRO A 292 -14.98 33.34 7.60
C PRO A 292 -15.69 34.70 7.51
N TYR A 293 -16.94 34.72 7.08
CA TYR A 293 -17.70 35.93 6.84
C TYR A 293 -18.59 36.28 8.04
N ALA A 294 -18.77 37.57 8.27
CA ALA A 294 -19.77 38.07 9.22
C ALA A 294 -21.17 37.78 8.69
N THR A 295 -21.97 37.03 9.43
CA THR A 295 -23.36 36.71 9.07
C THR A 295 -24.25 36.61 10.30
N SER A 296 -25.52 36.98 10.14
CA SER A 296 -26.54 36.77 11.17
C SER A 296 -27.02 35.32 11.18
N LEU A 297 -27.34 34.80 12.37
CA LEU A 297 -27.90 33.46 12.55
C LEU A 297 -29.40 33.44 12.23
N PRO A 298 -29.89 32.49 11.43
CA PRO A 298 -31.32 32.21 11.35
C PRO A 298 -31.83 31.67 12.70
N LEU A 299 -33.13 31.86 12.97
CA LEU A 299 -33.81 31.52 14.24
C LEU A 299 -33.57 30.09 14.73
N PHE A 300 -33.36 29.13 13.82
CA PHE A 300 -32.92 27.77 14.14
C PHE A 300 -31.72 27.44 13.27
N SER A 301 -30.55 27.29 13.89
CA SER A 301 -29.34 26.89 13.19
C SER A 301 -28.48 25.98 14.08
N PRO A 302 -27.74 25.04 13.47
CA PRO A 302 -26.69 24.32 14.16
C PRO A 302 -25.63 25.31 14.69
N PRO A 303 -24.77 24.90 15.63
CA PRO A 303 -23.67 25.72 16.12
C PRO A 303 -22.91 26.39 14.96
N LEU A 304 -22.73 27.70 15.03
CA LEU A 304 -21.96 28.46 14.05
C LEU A 304 -20.64 28.92 14.68
N ILE A 305 -19.56 28.69 13.95
CA ILE A 305 -18.21 29.13 14.33
C ILE A 305 -17.70 30.09 13.26
N HIS A 306 -17.38 31.30 13.69
CA HIS A 306 -16.67 32.25 12.85
C HIS A 306 -15.18 31.86 12.80
N ALA A 307 -14.70 31.45 11.63
CA ALA A 307 -13.35 30.97 11.41
C ALA A 307 -12.44 32.12 10.98
N THR A 308 -11.52 32.49 11.86
CA THR A 308 -10.40 33.38 11.53
C THR A 308 -9.14 32.54 11.40
N LEU A 309 -8.40 32.70 10.30
CA LEU A 309 -7.17 31.93 10.07
C LEU A 309 -5.95 32.62 10.71
N PRO A 310 -5.01 31.85 11.30
CA PRO A 310 -5.13 30.41 11.58
C PRO A 310 -6.17 30.14 12.67
N LEU A 311 -6.92 29.04 12.58
CA LEU A 311 -7.88 28.64 13.61
C LEU A 311 -7.18 28.56 14.97
N GLY A 312 -7.63 29.36 15.93
CA GLY A 312 -7.04 29.37 17.28
C GLY A 312 -7.27 28.04 18.02
N GLU A 313 -6.38 27.66 18.94
CA GLU A 313 -6.44 26.36 19.65
C GLU A 313 -7.80 26.07 20.29
N HIS A 314 -8.41 27.06 20.94
CA HIS A 314 -9.73 26.91 21.55
C HIS A 314 -10.83 26.64 20.50
N GLN A 315 -10.75 27.26 19.31
CA GLN A 315 -11.68 26.97 18.22
C GLN A 315 -11.47 25.55 17.68
N GLN A 316 -10.21 25.14 17.49
CA GLN A 316 -9.88 23.80 17.03
C GLN A 316 -10.42 22.72 18.00
N GLN A 317 -10.19 22.89 19.30
CA GLN A 317 -10.71 21.98 20.33
C GLN A 317 -12.24 21.91 20.33
N ARG A 318 -12.92 23.04 20.18
CA ARG A 318 -14.38 23.09 20.12
C ARG A 318 -14.94 22.43 18.86
N ILE A 319 -14.32 22.67 17.70
CA ILE A 319 -14.70 22.00 16.44
C ILE A 319 -14.51 20.50 16.59
N LYS A 320 -13.34 20.06 17.08
CA LYS A 320 -13.03 18.65 17.30
C LYS A 320 -14.05 17.98 18.22
N ALA A 321 -14.38 18.61 19.34
CA ALA A 321 -15.40 18.08 20.26
C ALA A 321 -16.78 17.92 19.59
N LEU A 322 -17.20 18.84 18.71
CA LEU A 322 -18.46 18.72 17.98
C LEU A 322 -18.41 17.62 16.90
N LEU A 323 -17.25 17.44 16.26
CA LEU A 323 -17.04 16.39 15.26
C LEU A 323 -16.92 15.00 15.91
N GLU A 324 -16.51 14.90 17.17
CA GLU A 324 -16.31 13.63 17.87
C GLU A 324 -17.45 13.25 18.84
N ALA A 325 -18.36 14.17 19.17
CA ALA A 325 -19.50 13.96 20.09
C ALA A 325 -20.71 13.22 19.51
#